data_AF-A0A846NIY3-F1
#
_entry.id   AF-A0A846NIY3-F1
#
_cell.length_a   1.000
_cell.length_b   1.000
_cell.length_c   1.000
_cell.angle_alpha   90.00
_cell.angle_beta   90.00
_cell.angle_gamma   90.00
#
_symmetry.space_group_name_H-M   'P 1'
#
loop_
_entity.id
_entity.type
_entity.pdbx_description
1 polymer ?
#
loop_
_entity_poly.entity_id
_entity_poly.type
_entity_poly.pdbx_seq_one_letter_code
_entity_poly.pdbx_strand_id
1 'polypeptide(L)'
;MERAMSKYDIVLPDRELACAPGSSREAQDYYRAMACAVNYAFSNRQTITHWVRESFGQVFKEPAEEFGLKLVYDVAHNIAKQEEHRIDGGRRKVW
;
A
#
# COMPACT_ATOMS: atom_id res chain seq x y z
N MET A 1 -6.27 -18.24 -7.38
CA MET A 1 -7.57 -17.68 -6.96
C MET A 1 -8.75 -18.57 -7.32
N GLU A 2 -8.82 -19.16 -8.52
CA GLU A 2 -9.92 -20.08 -8.91
C GLU A 2 -10.16 -21.22 -7.91
N ARG A 3 -9.09 -21.81 -7.34
CA ARG A 3 -9.22 -22.82 -6.26
C ARG A 3 -9.87 -22.27 -4.99
N ALA A 4 -9.58 -21.02 -4.61
CA ALA A 4 -10.20 -20.38 -3.46
C ALA A 4 -11.67 -20.07 -3.73
N MET A 5 -11.99 -19.58 -4.93
CA MET A 5 -13.38 -19.32 -5.33
C MET A 5 -14.23 -20.58 -5.32
N SER A 6 -13.74 -21.69 -5.87
CA SER A 6 -14.42 -22.99 -5.81
C SER A 6 -14.51 -23.53 -4.38
N LYS A 7 -13.49 -23.31 -3.53
CA LYS A 7 -13.48 -23.75 -2.13
C LYS A 7 -14.49 -22.99 -1.26
N TYR A 8 -14.78 -21.73 -1.60
CA TYR A 8 -15.66 -20.84 -0.85
C TYR A 8 -17.00 -20.58 -1.56
N ASP A 9 -17.31 -21.34 -2.61
CA ASP A 9 -18.54 -21.23 -3.43
C ASP A 9 -18.85 -19.79 -3.90
N ILE A 10 -17.80 -19.04 -4.26
CA ILE A 10 -17.91 -17.66 -4.74
C ILE A 10 -18.17 -17.66 -6.25
N VAL A 11 -19.37 -17.25 -6.64
CA VAL A 11 -19.71 -16.98 -8.04
C VAL A 11 -19.38 -15.53 -8.37
N LEU A 12 -18.52 -15.32 -9.36
CA LEU A 12 -18.14 -13.99 -9.79
C LEU A 12 -18.91 -13.56 -11.04
N PRO A 13 -19.34 -12.29 -11.11
CA PRO A 13 -19.89 -11.73 -12.34
C PRO A 13 -18.81 -11.53 -13.43
N ASP A 14 -17.54 -11.39 -13.03
CA ASP A 14 -16.39 -11.27 -13.93
C ASP A 14 -15.16 -11.97 -13.32
N ARG A 15 -14.34 -12.63 -14.15
CA ARG A 15 -13.14 -13.36 -13.71
C ARG A 15 -12.09 -12.45 -13.06
N GLU A 16 -11.99 -11.19 -13.47
CA GLU A 16 -11.04 -10.22 -12.95
C GLU A 16 -11.39 -9.75 -11.52
N LEU A 17 -12.61 -10.00 -11.05
CA LEU A 17 -13.07 -9.70 -9.68
C LEU A 17 -12.70 -10.81 -8.67
N ALA A 18 -11.62 -11.54 -8.94
CA ALA A 18 -11.16 -12.65 -8.11
C ALA A 18 -10.93 -12.23 -6.65
N CYS A 19 -11.64 -12.88 -5.71
CA CYS A 19 -11.61 -12.54 -4.29
C CYS A 19 -11.61 -13.78 -3.37
N ALA A 20 -11.35 -13.56 -2.10
CA ALA A 20 -11.43 -14.56 -1.04
C ALA A 20 -11.94 -13.91 0.26
N PRO A 21 -12.58 -14.65 1.18
CA PRO A 21 -13.05 -14.09 2.45
C PRO A 21 -11.89 -13.51 3.26
N GLY A 22 -12.03 -12.32 3.87
CA GLY A 22 -10.93 -11.64 4.55
C GLY A 22 -10.30 -12.41 5.73
N SER A 23 -11.03 -13.34 6.34
CA SER A 23 -10.54 -14.24 7.40
C SER A 23 -9.92 -15.55 6.87
N SER A 24 -9.95 -15.80 5.56
CA SER A 24 -9.35 -16.98 4.94
C SER A 24 -7.82 -16.94 4.98
N ARG A 25 -7.19 -18.11 4.92
CA ARG A 25 -5.72 -18.22 4.83
C ARG A 25 -5.19 -17.51 3.59
N GLU A 26 -5.88 -17.68 2.47
CA GLU A 26 -5.52 -17.09 1.18
C GLU A 26 -5.51 -15.55 1.24
N ALA A 27 -6.53 -14.94 1.87
CA ALA A 27 -6.58 -13.49 2.07
C ALA A 27 -5.50 -12.98 3.04
N GLN A 28 -5.23 -13.72 4.13
CA GLN A 28 -4.19 -13.36 5.09
C GLN A 28 -2.78 -13.44 4.48
N ASP A 29 -2.52 -14.48 3.68
CA ASP A 29 -1.26 -14.64 2.95
C ASP A 29 -1.09 -13.50 1.91
N TYR A 30 -2.15 -13.18 1.16
CA TYR A 30 -2.16 -12.03 0.23
C TYR A 30 -1.90 -10.71 0.96
N TYR A 31 -2.59 -10.44 2.07
CA TYR A 31 -2.47 -9.19 2.80
C TYR A 31 -1.04 -8.98 3.33
N ARG A 32 -0.40 -10.05 3.84
CA ARG A 32 1.01 -10.01 4.27
C ARG A 32 1.94 -9.72 3.10
N ALA A 33 1.72 -10.35 1.95
CA ALA A 33 2.52 -10.09 0.74
C ALA A 33 2.35 -8.65 0.23
N MET A 34 1.11 -8.13 0.21
CA MET A 34 0.80 -6.75 -0.14
C MET A 34 1.49 -5.77 0.81
N ALA A 35 1.45 -6.03 2.13
CA ALA A 35 2.14 -5.19 3.12
C ALA A 35 3.66 -5.16 2.88
N CYS A 36 4.27 -6.30 2.56
CA CYS A 36 5.68 -6.34 2.16
C CYS A 36 5.96 -5.52 0.89
N ALA A 37 5.10 -5.60 -0.12
CA ALA A 37 5.23 -4.82 -1.35
C ALA A 37 5.09 -3.31 -1.09
N VAL A 38 4.18 -2.91 -0.20
CA VAL A 38 4.01 -1.51 0.23
C VAL A 38 5.26 -1.01 0.95
N ASN A 39 5.82 -1.80 1.87
CA ASN A 39 7.06 -1.46 2.56
C ASN A 39 8.22 -1.27 1.57
N TYR A 40 8.36 -2.18 0.60
CA TYR A 40 9.35 -2.04 -0.46
C TYR A 40 9.14 -0.76 -1.28
N ALA A 41 7.90 -0.42 -1.62
CA ALA A 41 7.58 0.81 -2.35
C ALA A 41 7.94 2.07 -1.57
N PHE A 42 7.71 2.10 -0.24
CA PHE A 42 8.15 3.21 0.62
C PHE A 42 9.68 3.31 0.68
N SER A 43 10.39 2.18 0.88
CA SER A 43 11.86 2.16 0.84
C SER A 43 12.40 2.71 -0.48
N ASN A 44 11.82 2.30 -1.60
CA ASN A 44 12.20 2.79 -2.92
C ASN A 44 12.03 4.32 -3.05
N ARG A 45 10.88 4.86 -2.62
CA ARG A 45 10.65 6.32 -2.64
C ARG A 45 11.58 7.08 -1.70
N GLN A 46 11.95 6.48 -0.57
CA GLN A 46 12.91 7.07 0.36
C GLN A 46 14.32 7.13 -0.25
N THR A 47 14.74 6.08 -0.96
CA THR A 47 16.02 6.09 -1.70
C THR A 47 16.02 7.15 -2.80
N ILE A 48 14.94 7.25 -3.57
CA ILE A 48 14.80 8.29 -4.60
C ILE A 48 14.83 9.69 -3.96
N THR A 49 14.17 9.88 -2.81
CA THR A 49 14.20 11.15 -2.07
C THR A 49 15.63 11.54 -1.65
N HIS A 50 16.46 10.57 -1.26
CA HIS A 50 17.87 10.83 -0.98
C HIS A 50 18.62 11.27 -2.24
N TRP A 51 18.43 10.61 -3.38
CA TRP A 51 19.08 10.99 -4.63
C TRP A 51 18.60 12.36 -5.16
N VAL A 52 17.34 12.73 -4.93
CA VAL A 52 16.86 14.10 -5.22
C VAL A 52 17.67 15.12 -4.44
N ARG A 53 17.90 14.90 -3.14
CA ARG A 53 18.72 15.79 -2.30
C ARG A 53 20.16 15.87 -2.81
N GLU A 54 20.78 14.74 -3.13
CA GLU A 54 22.14 14.71 -3.71
C GLU A 54 22.20 15.48 -5.04
N SER A 55 21.19 15.33 -5.89
CA SER A 55 21.12 16.04 -7.18
C SER A 55 21.08 17.56 -7.00
N PHE A 56 20.34 18.06 -6.00
CA PHE A 56 20.33 19.49 -5.67
C PHE A 56 21.72 19.95 -5.24
N GLY A 57 22.37 19.23 -4.31
CA GLY A 57 23.72 19.59 -3.88
C GLY A 57 24.75 19.58 -5.01
N GLN A 58 24.63 18.64 -5.96
CA GLN A 58 25.51 18.57 -7.13
C GLN A 58 25.34 19.76 -8.08
N VAL A 59 24.12 20.24 -8.30
CA VAL A 59 23.84 21.34 -9.23
C VAL A 59 24.18 22.69 -8.61
N PHE A 60 23.73 22.93 -7.39
CA PHE A 60 23.86 24.23 -6.73
C PHE A 60 25.15 24.40 -5.93
N LYS A 61 25.95 23.34 -5.76
CA LYS A 61 27.24 23.36 -5.05
C LYS A 61 27.14 23.77 -3.58
N GLU A 62 25.98 23.51 -2.95
CA GLU A 62 25.73 23.72 -1.53
C GLU A 62 25.28 22.39 -0.87
N PRO A 63 25.44 22.22 0.46
CA PRO A 63 24.94 21.03 1.15
C PRO A 63 23.42 20.88 0.97
N ALA A 64 22.96 19.65 0.72
CA ALA A 64 21.56 19.38 0.43
C ALA A 64 20.62 19.78 1.59
N GLU A 65 21.16 19.79 2.81
CA GLU A 65 20.49 20.16 4.05
C GLU A 65 20.07 21.64 4.10
N GLU A 66 20.81 22.53 3.43
CA GLU A 66 20.55 23.97 3.39
C GLU A 66 19.31 24.32 2.55
N PHE A 67 18.93 23.45 1.61
CA PHE A 67 17.77 23.66 0.74
C PHE A 67 16.42 23.41 1.44
N GLY A 68 16.42 22.92 2.68
CA GLY A 68 15.19 22.67 3.42
C GLY A 68 14.25 21.66 2.75
N LEU A 69 14.78 20.70 1.98
CA LEU A 69 14.04 19.68 1.21
C LEU A 69 13.38 18.62 2.13
N LYS A 70 12.41 19.07 2.92
CA LYS A 70 11.59 18.24 3.80
C LYS A 70 10.47 17.59 3.01
N LEU A 71 10.23 16.31 3.30
CA LEU A 71 9.08 15.58 2.78
C LEU A 71 7.82 16.21 3.38
N VAL A 72 6.90 16.67 2.52
CA VAL A 72 5.60 17.18 2.97
C VAL A 72 4.73 16.01 3.44
N TYR A 73 4.57 15.00 2.57
CA TYR A 73 3.84 13.78 2.89
C TYR A 73 4.15 12.68 1.86
N ASP A 74 3.96 11.41 2.25
CA ASP A 74 4.02 10.25 1.35
C ASP A 74 2.74 9.41 1.56
N VAL A 75 2.02 9.14 0.46
CA VAL A 75 0.72 8.47 0.47
C VAL A 75 0.66 7.39 -0.61
N ALA A 76 0.04 6.25 -0.26
CA ALA A 76 -0.26 5.18 -1.19
C ALA A 76 -1.66 5.34 -1.79
N HIS A 77 -1.80 5.12 -3.11
CA HIS A 77 -3.08 5.13 -3.82
C HIS A 77 -3.53 3.73 -4.28
N ASN A 78 -2.61 2.75 -4.34
CA ASN A 78 -2.92 1.34 -4.60
C ASN A 78 -2.60 0.52 -3.34
N ILE A 79 -3.56 0.46 -2.43
CA ILE A 79 -3.43 -0.24 -1.15
C ILE A 79 -4.81 -0.60 -0.60
N ALA A 80 -4.92 -1.77 0.04
CA ALA A 80 -6.05 -2.09 0.91
C ALA A 80 -5.64 -1.85 2.37
N LYS A 81 -6.49 -1.20 3.16
CA LYS A 81 -6.19 -0.86 4.56
C LYS A 81 -7.33 -1.27 5.45
N GLN A 82 -6.98 -1.91 6.56
CA GLN A 82 -7.97 -2.16 7.59
C GLN A 82 -8.21 -0.90 8.41
N GLU A 83 -9.43 -0.37 8.35
CA GLU A 83 -9.78 0.91 8.95
C GLU A 83 -11.08 0.79 9.76
N GLU A 84 -11.26 1.69 10.74
CA GLU A 84 -12.50 1.82 11.47
C GLU A 84 -13.33 2.98 10.89
N HIS A 85 -14.57 2.67 10.52
CA HIS A 85 -15.50 3.61 9.91
C HIS A 85 -16.83 3.61 10.67
N ARG A 86 -17.54 4.74 10.62
CA ARG A 86 -18.90 4.84 11.19
C ARG A 86 -19.93 4.48 10.11
N ILE A 87 -20.61 3.36 10.29
CA ILE A 87 -21.57 2.80 9.34
C ILE A 87 -22.86 2.49 10.09
N ASP A 88 -24.00 2.98 9.61
CA ASP A 88 -25.33 2.83 10.23
C ASP A 88 -25.35 3.22 11.72
N GLY A 89 -24.65 4.31 12.06
CA GLY A 89 -24.58 4.82 13.43
C GLY A 89 -23.56 4.12 14.34
N GLY A 90 -23.03 2.94 13.97
CA GLY A 90 -22.05 2.18 14.74
C GLY A 90 -20.61 2.25 14.17
N ARG A 91 -19.60 1.97 15.01
CA ARG A 91 -18.21 1.78 14.55
C ARG A 91 -18.03 0.36 14.02
N ARG A 92 -17.48 0.23 12.81
CA ARG A 92 -17.20 -1.06 12.17
C ARG A 92 -15.80 -1.06 11.59
N LYS A 93 -15.14 -2.21 11.67
CA LYS A 93 -13.85 -2.45 11.02
C LYS A 93 -14.10 -2.95 9.60
N VAL A 94 -13.54 -2.27 8.62
CA VAL A 94 -13.64 -2.60 7.19
C VAL A 94 -12.24 -2.72 6.60
N TRP A 95 -12.17 -3.34 5.43
CA TRP A 95 -10.93 -3.56 4.66
C TRP A 95 -11.02 -2.83 3.33
#